data_AF-A0A2G6MU49-F1
#
_entry.id   AF-A0A2G6MU49-F1
#
_cell.length_a   1.000
_cell.length_b   1.000
_cell.length_c   1.000
_cell.angle_alpha   90.00
_cell.angle_beta   90.00
_cell.angle_gamma   90.00
#
_symmetry.space_group_name_H-M   'P 1'
#
loop_
_entity.id
_entity.type
_entity.pdbx_description
1 polymer ?
#
loop_
_entity_poly.entity_id
_entity_poly.type
_entity_poly.pdbx_seq_one_letter_code
_entity_poly.pdbx_strand_id
1 'polypeptide(L)'
;MTIYAALGAVEQGLVYGIMVIGVYLTFRILDFPDLTVDGSLPLGASISAVAITSGIDPYLSLLLAMGGGFCAGVVTAVLNTKFKILHLLASILTMIALYSINIRIMGGPNIALLVTPTVFDVVSATGIPPYLAGLVVFGCFGIIVACFIVWFLGTEVGQVVLATGDNPQMITSLGVNTHAVIIFGVGL
;
A
#
# COMPACT_ATOMS: atom_id res chain seq x y z
N MET A 1 -9.50 27.69 -13.02
CA MET A 1 -9.85 26.36 -12.46
C MET A 1 -10.99 26.56 -11.47
N THR A 2 -12.02 25.72 -11.49
CA THR A 2 -13.08 25.77 -10.48
C THR A 2 -12.54 25.31 -9.14
N ILE A 3 -13.06 25.83 -8.02
CA ILE A 3 -12.57 25.46 -6.67
C ILE A 3 -12.74 23.96 -6.39
N TYR A 4 -13.76 23.34 -6.98
CA TYR A 4 -13.99 21.89 -6.93
C TYR A 4 -12.87 21.09 -7.60
N ALA A 5 -12.36 21.53 -8.75
CA ALA A 5 -11.26 20.86 -9.43
C ALA A 5 -9.95 20.95 -8.61
N ALA A 6 -9.72 22.09 -7.94
CA ALA A 6 -8.57 22.26 -7.06
C ALA A 6 -8.66 21.33 -5.83
N LEU A 7 -9.84 21.24 -5.19
CA LEU A 7 -10.04 20.34 -4.05
C LEU A 7 -9.86 18.87 -4.44
N GLY A 8 -10.40 18.44 -5.57
CA GLY A 8 -10.22 17.07 -6.06
C GLY A 8 -8.76 16.74 -6.40
N ALA A 9 -8.00 17.70 -6.93
CA ALA A 9 -6.57 17.51 -7.18
C ALA A 9 -5.76 17.33 -5.88
N VAL A 10 -6.10 18.09 -4.81
CA VAL A 10 -5.45 17.94 -3.50
C VAL A 10 -5.81 16.60 -2.86
N GLU A 11 -7.07 16.16 -2.97
CA GLU A 11 -7.52 14.85 -2.51
C GLU A 11 -6.73 13.71 -3.18
N GLN A 12 -6.63 13.72 -4.52
CA GLN A 12 -5.83 12.73 -5.24
C GLN A 12 -4.34 12.81 -4.86
N GLY A 13 -3.80 14.02 -4.67
CA GLY A 13 -2.43 14.23 -4.21
C GLY A 13 -2.17 13.60 -2.83
N LEU A 14 -3.13 13.65 -1.91
CA LEU A 14 -3.02 12.98 -0.60
C LEU A 14 -3.01 11.46 -0.74
N VAL A 15 -3.86 10.90 -1.60
CA VAL A 15 -3.88 9.44 -1.88
C VAL A 15 -2.54 8.97 -2.45
N TYR A 16 -2.04 9.65 -3.50
CA TYR A 16 -0.74 9.33 -4.08
C TYR A 16 0.43 9.65 -3.14
N GLY A 17 0.27 10.58 -2.21
CA GLY A 17 1.27 10.84 -1.17
C GLY A 17 1.54 9.60 -0.31
N ILE A 18 0.49 8.88 0.08
CA ILE A 18 0.61 7.64 0.86
C ILE A 18 1.31 6.55 0.04
N MET A 19 0.96 6.43 -1.25
CA MET A 19 1.66 5.55 -2.18
C MET A 19 3.17 5.83 -2.22
N VAL A 20 3.55 7.11 -2.36
CA VAL A 20 4.95 7.54 -2.46
C VAL A 20 5.74 7.22 -1.18
N ILE A 21 5.09 7.23 -0.01
CA ILE A 21 5.75 6.79 1.25
C ILE A 21 6.16 5.30 1.16
N GLY A 22 5.30 4.44 0.61
CA GLY A 22 5.63 3.03 0.38
C GLY A 22 6.78 2.86 -0.61
N VAL A 23 6.74 3.56 -1.74
CA VAL A 23 7.83 3.56 -2.73
C VAL A 23 9.14 4.09 -2.12
N TYR A 24 9.07 5.10 -1.25
CA TYR A 24 10.24 5.64 -0.56
C TYR A 24 10.88 4.61 0.38
N LEU A 25 10.08 3.84 1.12
CA LEU A 25 10.58 2.78 2.00
C LEU A 25 11.37 1.72 1.21
N THR A 26 10.82 1.24 0.10
CA THR A 26 11.48 0.20 -0.69
C THR A 26 12.72 0.73 -1.41
N PHE A 27 12.60 1.85 -2.13
CA PHE A 27 13.70 2.40 -2.93
C PHE A 27 14.81 3.01 -2.09
N ARG A 28 14.49 3.78 -1.06
CA ARG A 28 15.48 4.60 -0.36
C ARG A 28 15.98 4.00 0.94
N ILE A 29 15.13 3.24 1.64
CA ILE A 29 15.48 2.68 2.95
C ILE A 29 15.98 1.24 2.78
N LEU A 30 15.31 0.41 1.97
CA LEU A 30 15.68 -0.99 1.76
C LEU A 30 16.64 -1.22 0.57
N ASP A 31 16.90 -0.20 -0.24
CA ASP A 31 17.63 -0.29 -1.53
C ASP A 31 17.09 -1.40 -2.45
N PHE A 32 15.77 -1.58 -2.44
CA PHE A 32 15.04 -2.52 -3.28
C PHE A 32 14.09 -1.73 -4.18
N PRO A 33 14.38 -1.57 -5.48
CA PRO A 33 13.53 -0.80 -6.38
C PRO A 33 12.22 -1.53 -6.70
N ASP A 34 11.25 -1.39 -5.80
CA ASP A 34 9.96 -2.07 -5.89
C ASP A 34 8.87 -1.20 -6.54
N LEU A 35 8.50 -1.56 -7.78
CA LEU A 35 7.37 -0.98 -8.51
C LEU A 35 6.03 -1.71 -8.24
N THR A 36 5.97 -2.68 -7.34
CA THR A 36 4.70 -3.39 -7.06
C THR A 36 3.63 -2.52 -6.47
N VAL A 37 4.00 -1.40 -5.84
CA VAL A 37 3.08 -0.45 -5.22
C VAL A 37 2.03 0.03 -6.24
N ASP A 38 2.40 0.17 -7.51
CA ASP A 38 1.46 0.49 -8.60
C ASP A 38 0.38 -0.58 -8.83
N GLY A 39 0.71 -1.86 -8.60
CA GLY A 39 -0.22 -2.98 -8.77
C GLY A 39 -0.95 -3.38 -7.48
N SER A 40 -0.31 -3.21 -6.32
CA SER A 40 -0.83 -3.62 -5.01
C SER A 40 -1.84 -2.63 -4.43
N LEU A 41 -1.72 -1.33 -4.75
CA LEU A 41 -2.74 -0.35 -4.38
C LEU A 41 -4.09 -0.61 -5.07
N PRO A 42 -4.14 -0.80 -6.41
CA PRO A 42 -5.36 -1.25 -7.06
C PRO A 42 -5.86 -2.61 -6.56
N LEU A 43 -4.97 -3.53 -6.16
CA LEU A 43 -5.38 -4.80 -5.55
C LEU A 43 -6.17 -4.59 -4.27
N GLY A 44 -5.67 -3.73 -3.37
CA GLY A 44 -6.39 -3.38 -2.14
C GLY A 44 -7.77 -2.75 -2.44
N ALA A 45 -7.84 -1.87 -3.45
CA ALA A 45 -9.09 -1.28 -3.90
C ALA A 45 -10.05 -2.32 -4.49
N SER A 46 -9.56 -3.26 -5.32
CA SER A 46 -10.33 -4.36 -5.90
C SER A 46 -10.89 -5.29 -4.82
N ILE A 47 -10.07 -5.68 -3.83
CA ILE A 47 -10.51 -6.51 -2.70
C ILE A 47 -11.57 -5.78 -1.88
N SER A 48 -11.35 -4.50 -1.57
CA SER A 48 -12.33 -3.69 -0.82
C SER A 48 -13.65 -3.57 -1.57
N ALA A 49 -13.61 -3.26 -2.87
CA ALA A 49 -14.80 -3.10 -3.70
C ALA A 49 -15.62 -4.38 -3.76
N VAL A 50 -14.96 -5.53 -4.02
CA VAL A 50 -15.64 -6.83 -4.06
C VAL A 50 -16.23 -7.20 -2.71
N ALA A 51 -15.48 -7.01 -1.62
CA ALA A 51 -15.96 -7.29 -0.27
C ALA A 51 -17.20 -6.45 0.10
N ILE A 52 -17.17 -5.15 -0.17
CA ILE A 52 -18.30 -4.23 0.09
C ILE A 52 -19.51 -4.64 -0.75
N THR A 53 -19.34 -4.94 -2.05
CA THR A 53 -20.45 -5.41 -2.90
C THR A 53 -21.00 -6.77 -2.49
N SER A 54 -20.20 -7.58 -1.80
CA SER A 54 -20.62 -8.87 -1.23
C SER A 54 -21.34 -8.72 0.13
N GLY A 55 -21.55 -7.48 0.61
CA GLY A 55 -22.23 -7.20 1.87
C GLY A 55 -21.34 -7.29 3.11
N ILE A 56 -20.01 -7.33 2.95
CA ILE A 56 -19.06 -7.31 4.06
C ILE A 56 -18.93 -5.89 4.59
N ASP A 57 -18.77 -5.75 5.91
CA ASP A 57 -18.56 -4.48 6.58
C ASP A 57 -17.33 -3.71 5.99
N PRO A 58 -17.44 -2.39 5.74
CA PRO A 58 -16.36 -1.60 5.18
C PRO A 58 -15.05 -1.64 5.98
N TYR A 59 -15.09 -1.71 7.32
CA TYR A 59 -13.88 -1.79 8.14
C TYR A 59 -13.19 -3.14 8.02
N LEU A 60 -13.97 -4.24 7.91
CA LEU A 60 -13.39 -5.56 7.68
C LEU A 60 -12.77 -5.67 6.28
N SER A 61 -13.38 -5.00 5.29
CA SER A 61 -12.85 -4.94 3.92
C SER A 61 -11.46 -4.29 3.87
N LEU A 62 -11.20 -3.26 4.70
CA LEU A 62 -9.89 -2.62 4.80
C LEU A 62 -8.81 -3.56 5.32
N LEU A 63 -9.13 -4.38 6.35
CA LEU A 63 -8.19 -5.39 6.85
C LEU A 63 -7.85 -6.44 5.80
N LEU A 64 -8.85 -6.88 5.02
CA LEU A 64 -8.63 -7.81 3.90
C LEU A 64 -7.79 -7.16 2.79
N ALA A 65 -8.02 -5.89 2.49
CA ALA A 65 -7.24 -5.14 1.51
C ALA A 65 -5.78 -4.96 1.93
N MET A 66 -5.53 -4.62 3.20
CA MET A 66 -4.18 -4.55 3.75
C MET A 66 -3.47 -5.91 3.67
N GLY A 67 -4.16 -7.00 4.01
CA GLY A 67 -3.63 -8.35 3.87
C GLY A 67 -3.31 -8.72 2.41
N GLY A 68 -4.15 -8.30 1.46
CA GLY A 68 -3.90 -8.49 0.03
C GLY A 68 -2.66 -7.75 -0.47
N GLY A 69 -2.52 -6.48 -0.07
CA GLY A 69 -1.33 -5.67 -0.38
C GLY A 69 -0.04 -6.26 0.22
N PHE A 70 -0.09 -6.68 1.49
CA PHE A 70 1.03 -7.33 2.16
C PHE A 70 1.45 -8.62 1.45
N CYS A 71 0.49 -9.47 1.09
CA CYS A 71 0.75 -10.68 0.31
C CYS A 71 1.39 -10.37 -1.04
N ALA A 72 0.96 -9.31 -1.74
CA ALA A 72 1.55 -8.90 -3.00
C ALA A 72 3.04 -8.52 -2.84
N GLY A 73 3.37 -7.72 -1.83
CA GLY A 73 4.76 -7.36 -1.52
C GLY A 73 5.62 -8.57 -1.13
N VAL A 74 5.08 -9.47 -0.30
CA VAL A 74 5.74 -10.74 0.06
C VAL A 74 6.04 -11.59 -1.16
N VAL A 75 5.10 -11.71 -2.11
CA VAL A 75 5.33 -12.47 -3.35
C VAL A 75 6.51 -11.89 -4.14
N THR A 76 6.59 -10.56 -4.27
CA THR A 76 7.71 -9.89 -4.95
C THR A 76 9.04 -10.16 -4.28
N ALA A 77 9.09 -10.01 -2.95
CA ALA A 77 10.29 -10.27 -2.20
C ALA A 77 10.70 -11.75 -2.26
N VAL A 78 9.75 -12.68 -2.29
CA VAL A 78 10.03 -14.11 -2.47
C VAL A 78 10.61 -14.39 -3.86
N LEU A 79 10.05 -13.78 -4.91
CA LEU A 79 10.59 -13.88 -6.28
C LEU A 79 12.05 -13.40 -6.36
N ASN A 80 12.38 -12.31 -5.67
CA ASN A 80 13.77 -11.86 -5.62
C ASN A 80 14.65 -12.76 -4.73
N THR A 81 14.27 -12.99 -3.48
CA THR A 81 15.12 -13.64 -2.47
C THR A 81 15.27 -15.14 -2.66
N LYS A 82 14.22 -15.85 -3.10
CA LYS A 82 14.21 -17.31 -3.26
C LYS A 82 14.45 -17.75 -4.70
N PHE A 83 13.81 -17.09 -5.66
CA PHE A 83 13.95 -17.43 -7.08
C PHE A 83 15.14 -16.71 -7.76
N LYS A 84 15.86 -15.85 -7.03
CA LYS A 84 17.08 -15.15 -7.48
C LYS A 84 16.85 -14.31 -8.75
N ILE A 85 15.65 -13.76 -8.89
CA ILE A 85 15.31 -12.82 -9.96
C ILE A 85 15.84 -11.43 -9.59
N LEU A 86 16.34 -10.66 -10.56
CA LEU A 86 16.78 -9.27 -10.33
C LEU A 86 15.66 -8.42 -9.71
N HIS A 87 16.00 -7.54 -8.75
CA HIS A 87 15.02 -6.74 -7.98
C HIS A 87 13.97 -6.04 -8.85
N LEU A 88 14.41 -5.31 -9.88
CA LEU A 88 13.54 -4.58 -10.80
C LEU A 88 12.66 -5.52 -11.65
N LEU A 89 13.19 -6.67 -12.06
CA LEU A 89 12.44 -7.62 -12.88
C LEU A 89 11.36 -8.33 -12.06
N ALA A 90 11.67 -8.65 -10.81
CA ALA A 90 10.70 -9.22 -9.87
C ALA A 90 9.52 -8.27 -9.68
N SER A 91 9.78 -6.98 -9.43
CA SER A 91 8.75 -5.97 -9.17
C SER A 91 7.87 -5.67 -10.39
N ILE A 92 8.45 -5.57 -11.59
CA ILE A 92 7.68 -5.39 -12.84
C ILE A 92 6.82 -6.63 -13.14
N LEU A 93 7.35 -7.84 -12.93
CA LEU A 93 6.61 -9.08 -13.16
C LEU A 93 5.36 -9.15 -12.27
N THR A 94 5.51 -8.81 -10.99
CA THR A 94 4.39 -8.76 -10.05
C THR A 94 3.42 -7.64 -10.37
N MET A 95 3.88 -6.45 -10.75
CA MET A 95 3.01 -5.35 -11.17
C MET A 95 2.10 -5.77 -12.33
N ILE A 96 2.65 -6.39 -13.37
CA ILE A 96 1.89 -6.86 -14.54
C ILE A 96 0.95 -8.03 -14.16
N ALA A 97 1.41 -8.95 -13.31
CA ALA A 97 0.58 -10.06 -12.84
C ALA A 97 -0.63 -9.55 -12.03
N LEU A 98 -0.40 -8.58 -11.14
CA LEU A 98 -1.43 -7.95 -10.31
C LEU A 98 -2.48 -7.25 -11.16
N TYR A 99 -2.10 -6.61 -12.27
CA TYR A 99 -3.07 -6.02 -13.19
C TYR A 99 -4.11 -7.05 -13.68
N SER A 100 -3.66 -8.24 -14.07
CA SER A 100 -4.56 -9.34 -14.49
C SER A 100 -5.37 -9.92 -13.33
N ILE A 101 -4.75 -10.03 -12.14
CA ILE A 101 -5.41 -10.53 -10.94
C ILE A 101 -6.52 -9.58 -10.48
N ASN A 102 -6.28 -8.27 -10.51
CA ASN A 102 -7.25 -7.25 -10.09
C ASN A 102 -8.54 -7.34 -10.92
N ILE A 103 -8.41 -7.43 -12.25
CA ILE A 103 -9.57 -7.60 -13.14
C ILE A 103 -10.29 -8.93 -12.87
N ARG A 104 -9.56 -10.00 -12.59
CA ARG A 104 -10.16 -11.29 -12.26
C ARG A 104 -10.90 -11.27 -10.92
N ILE A 105 -10.35 -10.60 -9.90
CA ILE A 105 -11.00 -10.41 -8.61
C ILE A 105 -12.29 -9.61 -8.79
N MET A 106 -12.25 -8.53 -9.57
CA MET A 106 -13.40 -7.67 -9.81
C MET A 106 -14.49 -8.31 -10.69
N GLY A 107 -14.18 -9.36 -11.45
CA GLY A 107 -15.12 -9.99 -12.38
C GLY A 107 -15.53 -9.11 -13.57
N GLY A 108 -14.89 -7.95 -13.75
CA GLY A 108 -15.21 -6.97 -14.77
C GLY A 108 -14.30 -5.73 -14.68
N PRO A 109 -14.42 -4.79 -15.64
CA PRO A 109 -13.58 -3.59 -15.71
C PRO A 109 -13.91 -2.56 -14.64
N ASN A 110 -15.11 -2.58 -14.05
CA ASN A 110 -15.52 -1.64 -13.02
C ASN A 110 -16.57 -2.25 -12.09
N ILE A 111 -16.52 -1.85 -10.82
CA ILE A 111 -17.53 -2.15 -9.81
C ILE A 111 -18.07 -0.80 -9.29
N ALA A 112 -19.37 -0.58 -9.44
CA ALA A 112 -19.99 0.66 -8.98
C ALA A 112 -20.32 0.59 -7.47
N LEU A 113 -19.78 1.54 -6.69
CA LEU A 113 -20.00 1.65 -5.24
C LEU A 113 -20.98 2.79 -4.87
N LEU A 114 -21.81 3.25 -5.82
CA LEU A 114 -22.67 4.43 -5.63
C LEU A 114 -23.79 4.26 -4.59
N VAL A 115 -24.19 3.03 -4.28
CA VAL A 115 -25.39 2.74 -3.43
C VAL A 115 -24.99 2.00 -2.14
N THR A 116 -23.72 1.69 -1.95
CA THR A 116 -23.23 0.91 -0.81
C THR A 116 -22.68 1.82 0.27
N PRO A 117 -22.97 1.53 1.56
CA PRO A 117 -22.39 2.30 2.66
C PRO A 117 -20.87 2.16 2.66
N THR A 118 -20.18 3.30 2.75
CA THR A 118 -18.72 3.41 2.75
C THR A 118 -18.22 4.05 4.03
N VAL A 119 -16.91 3.97 4.28
CA VAL A 119 -16.24 4.65 5.40
C VAL A 119 -16.46 6.18 5.33
N PHE A 120 -16.69 6.73 4.14
CA PHE A 120 -16.96 8.14 3.93
C PHE A 120 -18.36 8.57 4.42
N ASP A 121 -19.33 7.65 4.45
CA ASP A 121 -20.70 7.95 4.89
C ASP A 121 -20.79 8.20 6.40
N VAL A 122 -19.93 7.56 7.18
CA VAL A 122 -19.80 7.82 8.62
C VAL A 122 -19.28 9.25 8.85
N VAL A 123 -18.36 9.71 8.01
CA VAL A 123 -17.76 11.05 8.12
C VAL A 123 -18.74 12.12 7.63
N SER A 124 -19.47 11.88 6.54
CA SER A 124 -20.50 12.81 6.08
C SER A 124 -21.67 12.93 7.07
N ALA A 125 -21.97 11.86 7.82
CA ALA A 125 -22.95 11.89 8.92
C ALA A 125 -22.54 12.75 10.12
N THR A 126 -21.25 13.08 10.29
CA THR A 126 -20.77 14.00 11.35
C THR A 126 -20.97 15.48 11.03
N GLY A 127 -21.59 15.82 9.89
CA GLY A 127 -21.90 17.18 9.47
C GLY A 127 -20.84 17.82 8.58
N ILE A 128 -19.82 17.07 8.16
CA ILE A 128 -18.81 17.53 7.20
C ILE A 128 -19.37 17.39 5.78
N PRO A 129 -19.30 18.45 4.95
CA PRO A 129 -19.74 18.36 3.56
C PRO A 129 -18.99 17.27 2.78
N PRO A 130 -19.65 16.51 1.88
CA PRO A 130 -19.03 15.39 1.16
C PRO A 130 -17.76 15.76 0.38
N TYR A 131 -17.68 16.99 -0.14
CA TYR A 131 -16.52 17.48 -0.89
C TYR A 131 -15.29 17.76 0.00
N LEU A 132 -15.45 17.83 1.32
CA LEU A 132 -14.36 17.95 2.29
C LEU A 132 -14.07 16.62 3.01
N ALA A 133 -15.02 15.68 3.00
CA ALA A 133 -14.88 14.41 3.71
C ALA A 133 -13.66 13.61 3.21
N GLY A 134 -13.44 13.53 1.89
CA GLY A 134 -12.27 12.86 1.31
C GLY A 134 -10.96 13.49 1.77
N LEU A 135 -10.87 14.83 1.73
CA LEU A 135 -9.69 15.58 2.19
C LEU A 135 -9.36 15.30 3.66
N VAL A 136 -10.37 15.29 4.53
CA VAL A 136 -10.19 15.06 5.98
C VAL A 136 -9.77 13.60 6.23
N VAL A 137 -10.40 12.63 5.57
CA VAL A 137 -10.09 11.21 5.73
C VAL A 137 -8.67 10.91 5.25
N PHE A 138 -8.32 11.27 4.02
CA PHE A 138 -6.99 11.02 3.48
C PHE A 138 -5.91 11.85 4.15
N GLY A 139 -6.22 13.08 4.57
CA GLY A 139 -5.32 13.92 5.36
C GLY A 139 -5.02 13.29 6.72
N CYS A 140 -6.05 12.89 7.46
CA CYS A 140 -5.88 12.22 8.76
C CYS A 140 -5.15 10.88 8.61
N PHE A 141 -5.56 10.06 7.65
CA PHE A 141 -4.93 8.77 7.38
C PHE A 141 -3.48 8.92 6.92
N GLY A 142 -3.18 9.89 6.06
CA GLY A 142 -1.81 10.19 5.63
C GLY A 142 -0.91 10.63 6.80
N ILE A 143 -1.42 11.44 7.73
CA ILE A 143 -0.68 11.80 8.96
C ILE A 143 -0.45 10.57 9.83
N ILE A 144 -1.46 9.71 10.00
CA ILE A 144 -1.34 8.47 10.78
C ILE A 144 -0.26 7.56 10.17
N VAL A 145 -0.28 7.35 8.85
CA VAL A 145 0.72 6.54 8.15
C VAL A 145 2.11 7.15 8.29
N ALA A 146 2.25 8.47 8.11
CA ALA A 146 3.54 9.14 8.26
C ALA A 146 4.09 9.01 9.68
N CYS A 147 3.27 9.27 10.71
CA CYS A 147 3.64 9.08 12.11
C CYS A 147 4.01 7.62 12.41
N PHE A 148 3.25 6.67 11.88
CA PHE A 148 3.52 5.24 12.02
C PHE A 148 4.87 4.86 11.41
N ILE A 149 5.20 5.33 10.19
CA ILE A 149 6.49 5.05 9.55
C ILE A 149 7.64 5.69 10.32
N VAL A 150 7.51 6.94 10.78
CA VAL A 150 8.55 7.59 11.60
C VAL A 150 8.79 6.83 12.90
N TRP A 151 7.72 6.40 13.57
CA TRP A 151 7.82 5.58 14.76
C TRP A 151 8.44 4.21 14.46
N PHE A 152 7.99 3.53 13.40
CA PHE A 152 8.48 2.22 12.96
C PHE A 152 9.98 2.25 12.67
N LEU A 153 10.46 3.26 11.94
CA LEU A 153 11.88 3.44 11.66
C LEU A 153 12.71 3.71 12.93
N GLY A 154 12.10 4.22 14.00
CA GLY A 154 12.72 4.35 15.32
C GLY A 154 12.80 3.05 16.13
N THR A 155 12.13 1.98 15.69
CA THR A 155 12.16 0.68 16.39
C THR A 155 13.39 -0.16 16.00
N GLU A 156 13.70 -1.18 16.80
CA GLU A 156 14.79 -2.13 16.51
C GLU A 156 14.62 -2.80 15.14
N VAL A 157 13.39 -3.19 14.78
CA VAL A 157 13.08 -3.80 13.49
C VAL A 157 13.27 -2.80 12.34
N GLY A 158 12.83 -1.55 12.51
CA GLY A 158 13.01 -0.51 11.50
C GLY A 158 14.49 -0.16 11.26
N GLN A 159 15.31 -0.13 12.32
CA GLN A 159 16.75 0.07 12.20
C GLN A 159 17.45 -1.10 11.50
N VAL A 160 16.99 -2.33 11.72
CA VAL A 160 17.48 -3.50 10.98
C VAL A 160 17.11 -3.42 9.49
N VAL A 161 15.91 -2.94 9.14
CA VAL A 161 15.49 -2.70 7.75
C VAL A 161 16.41 -1.68 7.09
N LEU A 162 16.65 -0.54 7.74
CA LEU A 162 17.56 0.51 7.25
C LEU A 162 18.98 -0.04 7.06
N ALA A 163 19.54 -0.71 8.06
CA ALA A 163 20.88 -1.26 8.00
C ALA A 163 21.01 -2.39 6.96
N THR A 164 19.92 -3.09 6.64
CA THR A 164 19.89 -4.11 5.58
C THR A 164 20.02 -3.47 4.19
N GLY A 165 19.40 -2.30 3.98
CA GLY A 165 19.57 -1.51 2.74
C GLY A 165 20.97 -0.91 2.62
N ASP A 166 21.54 -0.38 3.71
CA ASP A 166 22.87 0.24 3.70
C ASP A 166 24.02 -0.77 3.56
N ASN A 167 24.00 -1.86 4.35
CA ASN A 167 25.07 -2.85 4.34
C ASN A 167 24.56 -4.27 4.70
N PRO A 168 24.13 -5.06 3.70
CA PRO A 168 23.64 -6.41 3.94
C PRO A 168 24.73 -7.37 4.48
N GLN A 169 26.02 -7.11 4.20
CA GLN A 169 27.12 -7.94 4.71
C GLN A 169 27.30 -7.78 6.22
N MET A 170 27.15 -6.55 6.73
CA MET A 170 27.19 -6.28 8.17
C MET A 170 26.05 -7.02 8.88
N ILE A 171 24.82 -6.90 8.40
CA ILE A 171 23.64 -7.50 9.04
C ILE A 171 23.70 -9.03 9.03
N THR A 172 24.18 -9.63 7.94
CA THR A 172 24.41 -11.08 7.90
C THR A 172 25.51 -11.54 8.85
N SER A 173 26.57 -10.75 9.06
CA SER A 173 27.60 -11.05 10.07
C SER A 173 27.10 -10.97 11.51
N LEU A 174 26.06 -10.18 11.76
CA LEU A 174 25.37 -10.06 13.06
C LEU A 174 24.31 -11.17 13.28
N GLY A 175 24.20 -12.14 12.36
CA GLY A 175 23.32 -13.31 12.50
C GLY A 175 21.86 -13.07 12.07
N VAL A 176 21.54 -11.92 11.47
CA VAL A 176 20.20 -11.60 10.99
C VAL A 176 20.03 -12.07 9.54
N ASN A 177 18.90 -12.71 9.26
CA ASN A 177 18.58 -13.18 7.92
C ASN A 177 18.04 -12.03 7.05
N THR A 178 18.87 -11.49 6.17
CA THR A 178 18.51 -10.41 5.24
C THR A 178 17.33 -10.76 4.33
N HIS A 179 17.15 -12.03 3.95
CA HIS A 179 15.98 -12.43 3.16
C HIS A 179 14.67 -12.25 3.91
N ALA A 180 14.64 -12.56 5.20
CA ALA A 180 13.44 -12.37 6.02
C ALA A 180 13.13 -10.87 6.20
N VAL A 181 14.17 -10.05 6.37
CA VAL A 181 14.03 -8.58 6.47
C VAL A 181 13.51 -7.98 5.17
N ILE A 182 14.01 -8.41 4.01
CA ILE A 182 13.51 -7.96 2.71
C ILE A 182 12.05 -8.39 2.50
N ILE A 183 11.70 -9.64 2.84
CA ILE A 183 10.31 -10.13 2.71
C ILE A 183 9.36 -9.32 3.58
N PHE A 184 9.75 -9.02 4.81
CA PHE A 184 8.95 -8.21 5.70
C PHE A 184 8.88 -6.74 5.23
N GLY A 185 10.02 -6.15 4.86
CA GLY A 185 10.12 -4.73 4.49
C GLY A 185 9.43 -4.38 3.17
N VAL A 186 9.39 -5.31 2.19
CA VAL A 186 8.63 -5.11 0.94
C VAL A 186 7.14 -5.43 1.14
N GLY A 187 6.79 -6.28 2.11
CA GLY A 187 5.39 -6.56 2.44
C GLY A 187 4.69 -5.41 3.18
N LEU A 188 5.43 -4.66 4.01
CA LEU A 188 4.93 -3.56 4.85
C LEU A 188 4.54 -2.32 4.04
#